data_AF-A0A5J4V3X0-F1
#
_entry.id   AF-A0A5J4V3X0-F1
#
_cell.length_a   1.000
_cell.length_b   1.000
_cell.length_c   1.000
_cell.angle_alpha   90.00
_cell.angle_beta   90.00
_cell.angle_gamma   90.00
#
_symmetry.space_group_name_H-M   'P 1'
#
loop_
_entity.id
_entity.type
_entity.pdbx_description
1 polymer ?
#
loop_
_entity_poly.entity_id
_entity_poly.type
_entity_poly.pdbx_seq_one_letter_code
_entity_poly.pdbx_strand_id
1 'polypeptide(L)'
;EVLFNIDVENSANSQLLSNFPDLINSLVQLHIYKIKEFTSEQNAQEAHEIREYSGYCLSSVQEYGDNKAQIILLNGGYAKSLSLNVALAGGLLEMDTSKIAGSYQELGLLVRSIFQGRESDDEFKIPSLDPKPFLIKEVEEQIEEEGCFEEVDVWYYSEQFNEENSPWNYNIENDLLNIFHDTTNK
;
A
#
# COMPACT_ATOMS: atom_id res chain seq x y z
N GLU A 1 21.35 6.01 -7.05
CA GLU A 1 21.53 5.77 -8.50
C GLU A 1 20.90 4.47 -9.01
N VAL A 2 21.10 3.30 -8.37
CA VAL A 2 20.58 2.02 -8.92
C VAL A 2 19.05 1.88 -8.88
N LEU A 3 18.37 2.41 -7.86
CA LEU A 3 16.89 2.33 -7.76
C LEU A 3 16.16 3.26 -8.74
N PHE A 4 16.75 4.40 -9.10
CA PHE A 4 16.11 5.43 -9.92
C PHE A 4 16.09 5.14 -11.44
N ASN A 5 16.80 4.09 -11.87
CA ASN A 5 16.92 3.71 -13.29
C ASN A 5 16.11 2.47 -13.67
N ILE A 6 15.37 1.88 -12.72
CA ILE A 6 14.46 0.77 -13.02
C ILE A 6 13.12 1.39 -13.42
N ASP A 7 12.79 1.27 -14.70
CA ASP A 7 11.46 1.58 -15.20
C ASP A 7 10.47 0.52 -14.69
N VAL A 8 9.85 0.78 -13.53
CA VAL A 8 8.95 -0.15 -12.85
C VAL A 8 7.54 -0.17 -13.44
N GLU A 9 7.21 0.76 -14.34
CA GLU A 9 5.98 0.71 -15.14
C GLU A 9 6.02 -0.42 -16.18
N ASN A 10 7.17 -1.07 -16.35
CA ASN A 10 7.32 -2.25 -17.18
C ASN A 10 7.04 -3.52 -16.37
N SER A 11 5.98 -4.25 -16.73
CA SER A 11 5.62 -5.52 -16.11
C SER A 11 6.75 -6.55 -16.07
N ALA A 12 7.67 -6.55 -17.04
CA ALA A 12 8.84 -7.44 -17.03
C ALA A 12 9.85 -7.09 -15.92
N ASN A 13 10.05 -5.80 -15.64
CA ASN A 13 10.96 -5.34 -14.58
C ASN A 13 10.36 -5.62 -13.20
N SER A 14 9.05 -5.46 -13.06
CA SER A 14 8.33 -5.71 -11.82
C SER A 14 8.23 -7.21 -11.50
N GLN A 15 8.06 -8.06 -12.51
CA GLN A 15 8.20 -9.51 -12.39
C GLN A 15 9.64 -9.92 -12.06
N LEU A 16 10.65 -9.23 -12.61
CA LEU A 16 12.03 -9.47 -12.23
C LEU A 16 12.28 -9.09 -10.77
N LEU A 17 11.82 -7.91 -10.34
CA LEU A 17 11.93 -7.41 -8.96
C LEU A 17 11.28 -8.36 -7.94
N SER A 18 10.15 -8.97 -8.32
CA SER A 18 9.44 -9.99 -7.55
C SER A 18 10.30 -11.21 -7.15
N ASN A 19 11.41 -11.43 -7.85
CA ASN A 19 12.34 -12.53 -7.57
C ASN A 19 13.44 -12.20 -6.55
N PHE A 20 13.48 -10.97 -6.02
CA PHE A 20 14.52 -10.50 -5.09
C PHE A 20 13.92 -10.10 -3.72
N PRO A 21 13.68 -11.06 -2.82
CA PRO A 21 13.04 -10.80 -1.53
C PRO A 21 13.74 -9.72 -0.69
N ASP A 22 15.07 -9.75 -0.64
CA ASP A 22 15.87 -8.78 0.13
C ASP A 22 15.73 -7.36 -0.42
N LEU A 23 15.56 -7.23 -1.73
CA LEU A 23 15.32 -5.93 -2.37
C LEU A 23 13.91 -5.42 -2.07
N ILE A 24 12.89 -6.28 -2.13
CA ILE A 24 11.52 -5.92 -1.75
C ILE A 24 11.47 -5.47 -0.28
N ASN A 25 12.09 -6.23 0.63
CA ASN A 25 12.15 -5.86 2.05
C ASN A 25 12.87 -4.53 2.26
N SER A 26 13.94 -4.28 1.52
CA SER A 26 14.64 -2.99 1.54
C SER A 26 13.74 -1.85 1.05
N LEU A 27 12.97 -2.07 -0.02
CA LEU A 27 12.01 -1.10 -0.53
C LEU A 27 10.90 -0.81 0.49
N VAL A 28 10.37 -1.81 1.19
CA VAL A 28 9.38 -1.60 2.26
C VAL A 28 9.96 -0.71 3.38
N GLN A 29 11.20 -0.94 3.78
CA GLN A 29 11.87 -0.07 4.76
C GLN A 29 12.08 1.36 4.24
N LEU A 30 12.43 1.49 2.96
CA LEU A 30 12.63 2.79 2.32
C LEU A 30 11.31 3.55 2.12
N HIS A 31 10.19 2.85 1.93
CA HIS A 31 8.85 3.44 1.78
C HIS A 31 8.40 4.21 3.03
N ILE A 32 8.94 3.88 4.19
CA ILE A 32 8.69 4.60 5.46
C ILE A 32 9.93 5.35 5.96
N TYR A 33 10.94 5.53 5.10
CA TYR A 33 12.19 6.16 5.48
C TYR A 33 11.96 7.55 6.06
N LYS A 34 12.37 7.73 7.32
CA LYS A 34 12.28 8.97 8.10
C LYS A 34 10.88 9.58 8.17
N ILE A 35 9.83 8.77 7.97
CA ILE A 35 8.46 9.27 7.84
C ILE A 35 7.92 9.93 9.13
N LYS A 36 8.45 9.53 10.30
CA LYS A 36 8.14 10.12 11.62
C LYS A 36 9.25 11.07 12.14
N GLU A 37 10.30 11.32 11.38
CA GLU A 37 11.45 12.13 11.82
C GLU A 37 11.31 13.60 11.40
N PHE A 38 11.66 14.52 12.30
CA PHE A 38 11.82 15.94 11.95
C PHE A 38 13.18 16.16 11.28
N THR A 39 13.19 16.43 9.98
CA THR A 39 14.41 16.66 9.19
C THR A 39 14.47 18.10 8.67
N SER A 40 15.68 18.60 8.39
CA SER A 40 15.84 19.87 7.63
C SER A 40 15.16 19.77 6.26
N GLU A 41 14.78 20.91 5.66
CA GLU A 41 14.06 20.94 4.37
C GLU A 41 14.72 20.11 3.26
N GLN A 42 16.04 20.23 3.09
CA GLN A 42 16.78 19.45 2.09
C GLN A 42 16.73 17.93 2.37
N ASN A 43 16.83 17.55 3.64
CA ASN A 43 16.74 16.14 4.05
C ASN A 43 15.30 15.62 3.97
N ALA A 44 14.30 16.50 4.10
CA ALA A 44 12.89 16.16 3.95
C ALA A 44 12.55 15.85 2.49
N GLN A 45 13.07 16.64 1.55
CA GLN A 45 12.90 16.40 0.11
C GLN A 45 13.53 15.07 -0.33
N GLU A 46 14.77 14.80 0.08
CA GLU A 46 15.44 13.53 -0.25
C GLU A 46 14.69 12.33 0.36
N ALA A 47 14.26 12.42 1.62
CA ALA A 47 13.50 11.37 2.25
C ALA A 47 12.14 11.14 1.55
N HIS A 48 11.49 12.21 1.12
CA HIS A 48 10.25 12.14 0.35
C HIS A 48 10.45 11.41 -0.99
N GLU A 49 11.48 11.77 -1.76
CA GLU A 49 11.80 11.09 -3.03
C GLU A 49 12.09 9.60 -2.80
N ILE A 50 12.88 9.25 -1.78
CA ILE A 50 13.15 7.86 -1.42
C ILE A 50 11.85 7.09 -1.17
N ARG A 51 10.92 7.66 -0.39
CA ARG A 51 9.63 7.02 -0.10
C ARG A 51 8.80 6.86 -1.37
N GLU A 52 8.68 7.91 -2.17
CA GLU A 52 7.89 7.94 -3.41
C GLU A 52 8.36 6.89 -4.41
N TYR A 53 9.65 6.87 -4.74
CA TYR A 53 10.20 5.86 -5.66
C TYR A 53 10.07 4.44 -5.11
N SER A 54 10.24 4.26 -3.80
CA SER A 54 10.07 2.94 -3.18
C SER A 54 8.61 2.48 -3.23
N GLY A 55 7.66 3.38 -2.98
CA GLY A 55 6.24 3.14 -3.10
C GLY A 55 5.84 2.73 -4.51
N TYR A 56 6.34 3.43 -5.54
CA TYR A 56 6.10 3.04 -6.93
C TYR A 56 6.63 1.64 -7.24
N CYS A 57 7.87 1.32 -6.81
CA CYS A 57 8.41 -0.03 -7.01
C CYS A 57 7.57 -1.11 -6.33
N LEU A 58 7.07 -0.86 -5.12
CA LEU A 58 6.26 -1.81 -4.35
C LEU A 58 4.86 -1.99 -4.96
N SER A 59 4.21 -0.91 -5.39
CA SER A 59 2.94 -0.96 -6.13
C SER A 59 3.08 -1.79 -7.41
N SER A 60 4.15 -1.60 -8.18
CA SER A 60 4.37 -2.42 -9.38
C SER A 60 4.64 -3.88 -9.05
N VAL A 61 5.31 -4.21 -7.95
CA VAL A 61 5.47 -5.60 -7.48
C VAL A 61 4.13 -6.19 -7.04
N GLN A 62 3.26 -5.42 -6.40
CA GLN A 62 1.91 -5.85 -6.04
C GLN A 62 1.06 -6.12 -7.30
N GLU A 63 1.15 -5.27 -8.32
CA GLU A 63 0.37 -5.41 -9.54
C GLU A 63 0.86 -6.60 -10.39
N TYR A 64 2.16 -6.68 -10.67
CA TYR A 64 2.71 -7.66 -11.62
C TYR A 64 3.32 -8.89 -10.97
N GLY A 65 3.43 -8.92 -9.65
CA GLY A 65 3.99 -10.03 -8.89
C GLY A 65 3.01 -11.19 -8.71
N ASP A 66 3.56 -12.39 -8.66
CA ASP A 66 2.81 -13.63 -8.39
C ASP A 66 2.54 -13.83 -6.90
N ASN A 67 1.92 -14.96 -6.54
CA ASN A 67 1.63 -15.32 -5.14
C ASN A 67 2.86 -15.24 -4.22
N LYS A 68 4.05 -15.54 -4.72
CA LYS A 68 5.28 -15.50 -3.92
C LYS A 68 5.67 -14.05 -3.65
N ALA A 69 5.57 -13.17 -4.64
CA ALA A 69 5.81 -11.74 -4.48
C ALA A 69 4.88 -11.12 -3.43
N GLN A 70 3.58 -11.45 -3.47
CA GLN A 70 2.60 -10.97 -2.51
C GLN A 70 2.95 -11.37 -1.07
N ILE A 71 3.35 -12.64 -0.85
CA ILE A 71 3.77 -13.12 0.47
C ILE A 71 5.01 -12.38 0.96
N ILE A 72 5.97 -12.08 0.08
CA ILE A 72 7.16 -11.29 0.44
C ILE A 72 6.77 -9.88 0.87
N LEU A 73 5.87 -9.21 0.12
CA LEU A 73 5.37 -7.89 0.48
C LEU A 73 4.75 -7.89 1.88
N LEU A 74 3.86 -8.85 2.16
CA LEU A 74 3.19 -8.96 3.45
C LEU A 74 4.16 -9.21 4.61
N ASN A 75 5.04 -10.21 4.46
CA ASN A 75 6.04 -10.54 5.48
C ASN A 75 7.06 -9.40 5.68
N GLY A 76 7.29 -8.58 4.65
CA GLY A 76 8.15 -7.41 4.70
C GLY A 76 7.53 -6.22 5.45
N GLY A 77 6.23 -6.28 5.77
CA GLY A 77 5.49 -5.19 6.42
C GLY A 77 4.91 -4.17 5.44
N TYR A 78 4.62 -4.56 4.20
CA TYR A 78 4.11 -3.61 3.21
C TYR A 78 2.74 -3.04 3.60
N ALA A 79 1.83 -3.86 4.15
CA ALA A 79 0.53 -3.39 4.64
C ALA A 79 0.70 -2.37 5.77
N LYS A 80 1.60 -2.65 6.72
CA LYS A 80 2.02 -1.69 7.76
C LYS A 80 2.56 -0.38 7.17
N SER A 81 3.39 -0.46 6.12
CA SER A 81 3.97 0.72 5.47
C SER A 81 2.92 1.61 4.79
N LEU A 82 1.91 1.01 4.14
CA LEU A 82 0.79 1.72 3.53
C LEU A 82 -0.09 2.36 4.61
N SER A 83 -0.41 1.59 5.65
CA SER A 83 -1.20 2.04 6.81
C SER A 83 -0.57 3.23 7.50
N LEU A 84 0.76 3.24 7.65
CA LEU A 84 1.48 4.36 8.22
C LEU A 84 1.41 5.63 7.35
N ASN A 85 1.49 5.49 6.02
CA ASN A 85 1.32 6.63 5.11
C ASN A 85 -0.11 7.21 5.20
N VAL A 86 -1.13 6.34 5.37
CA VAL A 86 -2.52 6.74 5.58
C VAL A 86 -2.69 7.46 6.93
N ALA A 87 -2.24 6.86 8.03
CA ALA A 87 -2.42 7.39 9.38
C ALA A 87 -1.73 8.73 9.64
N LEU A 88 -0.62 9.02 8.96
CA LEU A 88 0.10 10.28 9.15
C LEU A 88 -0.63 11.51 8.60
N ALA A 89 -1.64 11.32 7.76
CA ALA A 89 -2.45 12.39 7.20
C ALA A 89 -3.21 13.21 8.25
N GLY A 90 -3.62 12.60 9.36
CA GLY A 90 -4.34 13.29 10.44
C GLY A 90 -3.45 14.17 11.30
N GLY A 91 -2.14 13.90 11.30
CA GLY A 91 -1.15 14.68 12.05
C GLY A 91 -0.50 15.80 11.25
N LEU A 92 -0.54 15.73 9.91
CA LEU A 92 0.18 16.65 9.02
C LEU A 92 -0.78 17.29 8.02
N LEU A 93 -1.20 18.52 8.34
CA LEU A 93 -1.97 19.45 7.49
C LEU A 93 -1.34 19.72 6.09
N GLU A 94 -0.13 19.24 5.83
CA GLU A 94 0.66 19.51 4.62
C GLU A 94 0.96 18.28 3.76
N MET A 95 0.38 17.10 4.04
CA MET A 95 0.50 15.99 3.08
C MET A 95 -0.47 16.15 1.92
N ASP A 96 0.06 15.99 0.71
CA ASP A 96 -0.68 15.93 -0.54
C ASP A 96 -1.75 14.82 -0.44
N THR A 97 -3.01 15.23 -0.44
CA THR A 97 -4.17 14.34 -0.32
C THR A 97 -4.18 13.28 -1.42
N SER A 98 -3.60 13.54 -2.60
CA SER A 98 -3.49 12.55 -3.67
C SER A 98 -2.58 11.37 -3.30
N LYS A 99 -1.53 11.60 -2.50
CA LYS A 99 -0.57 10.57 -2.09
C LYS A 99 -1.11 9.67 -1.01
N ILE A 100 -1.80 10.28 -0.06
CA ILE A 100 -2.51 9.55 0.98
C ILE A 100 -3.62 8.71 0.31
N ALA A 101 -4.32 9.24 -0.71
CA ALA A 101 -5.34 8.51 -1.45
C ALA A 101 -4.74 7.35 -2.26
N GLY A 102 -3.58 7.56 -2.87
CA GLY A 102 -2.83 6.48 -3.52
C GLY A 102 -2.44 5.37 -2.54
N SER A 103 -1.91 5.71 -1.37
CA SER A 103 -1.55 4.72 -0.34
C SER A 103 -2.77 3.95 0.17
N TYR A 104 -3.90 4.63 0.32
CA TYR A 104 -5.17 4.02 0.70
C TYR A 104 -5.71 3.07 -0.38
N GLN A 105 -5.64 3.49 -1.65
CA GLN A 105 -6.01 2.67 -2.80
C GLN A 105 -5.15 1.41 -2.90
N GLU A 106 -3.83 1.55 -2.75
CA GLU A 106 -2.90 0.42 -2.76
C GLU A 106 -3.17 -0.56 -1.63
N LEU A 107 -3.50 -0.07 -0.43
CA LEU A 107 -3.87 -0.93 0.70
C LEU A 107 -5.12 -1.76 0.39
N GLY A 108 -6.14 -1.14 -0.18
CA GLY A 108 -7.35 -1.84 -0.62
C GLY A 108 -7.07 -2.91 -1.68
N LEU A 109 -6.24 -2.59 -2.68
CA LEU A 109 -5.82 -3.54 -3.72
C LEU A 109 -5.02 -4.71 -3.16
N LEU A 110 -4.10 -4.45 -2.23
CA LEU A 110 -3.33 -5.49 -1.52
C LEU A 110 -4.27 -6.45 -0.79
N VAL A 111 -5.14 -5.92 0.07
CA VAL A 111 -6.07 -6.74 0.87
C VAL A 111 -7.01 -7.55 -0.02
N ARG A 112 -7.56 -6.93 -1.07
CA ARG A 112 -8.42 -7.61 -2.03
C ARG A 112 -7.68 -8.73 -2.78
N SER A 113 -6.47 -8.45 -3.27
CA SER A 113 -5.66 -9.43 -4.00
C SER A 113 -5.30 -10.63 -3.14
N ILE A 114 -5.08 -10.41 -1.84
CA ILE A 114 -4.80 -11.48 -0.88
C ILE A 114 -6.06 -12.26 -0.54
N PHE A 115 -7.17 -11.60 -0.27
CA PHE A 115 -8.38 -12.28 0.21
C PHE A 115 -9.18 -12.96 -0.90
N GLN A 116 -9.33 -12.28 -2.04
CA GLN A 116 -10.17 -12.71 -3.16
C GLN A 116 -9.36 -13.28 -4.32
N GLY A 117 -8.03 -13.13 -4.31
CA GLY A 117 -7.21 -13.42 -5.47
C GLY A 117 -7.39 -12.37 -6.57
N ARG A 118 -6.90 -12.69 -7.76
CA ARG A 118 -6.99 -11.85 -8.96
C ARG A 118 -6.96 -12.73 -10.20
N GLU A 119 -7.80 -12.43 -11.19
CA GLU A 119 -7.74 -13.08 -12.50
C GLU A 119 -6.55 -12.57 -13.31
N SER A 120 -5.99 -13.39 -14.19
CA SER A 120 -4.90 -12.96 -15.06
C SER A 120 -5.39 -11.97 -16.12
N ASP A 121 -4.53 -11.01 -16.47
CA ASP A 121 -4.75 -10.12 -17.61
C ASP A 121 -3.57 -10.23 -18.58
N ASP A 122 -3.83 -10.78 -19.77
CA ASP A 122 -2.80 -10.99 -20.81
C ASP A 122 -2.37 -9.68 -21.49
N GLU A 123 -3.24 -8.67 -21.55
CA GLU A 123 -2.93 -7.36 -22.16
C GLU A 123 -1.89 -6.63 -21.31
N PHE A 124 -2.09 -6.62 -20.00
CA PHE A 124 -1.19 -5.97 -19.04
C PHE A 124 -0.14 -6.91 -18.44
N LYS A 125 -0.16 -8.20 -18.80
CA LYS A 125 0.71 -9.27 -18.27
C LYS A 125 0.62 -9.41 -16.75
N ILE A 126 -0.57 -9.23 -16.20
CA ILE A 126 -0.84 -9.37 -14.78
C ILE A 126 -1.07 -10.86 -14.48
N PRO A 127 -0.30 -11.48 -13.57
CA PRO A 127 -0.49 -12.87 -13.23
C PRO A 127 -1.76 -13.04 -12.37
N SER A 128 -2.39 -14.22 -12.49
CA SER A 128 -3.44 -14.61 -11.56
C SER A 128 -2.88 -14.86 -10.16
N LEU A 129 -3.71 -14.61 -9.15
CA LEU A 129 -3.39 -14.83 -7.73
C LEU A 129 -4.42 -15.75 -7.10
N ASP A 130 -3.93 -16.69 -6.31
CA ASP A 130 -4.79 -17.57 -5.53
C ASP A 130 -5.14 -16.88 -4.20
N PRO A 131 -6.41 -16.91 -3.76
CA PRO A 131 -6.80 -16.43 -2.44
C PRO A 131 -5.93 -17.02 -1.31
N LYS A 132 -5.49 -16.16 -0.40
CA LYS A 132 -4.80 -16.47 0.86
C LYS A 132 -5.55 -15.88 2.06
N PRO A 133 -6.82 -16.25 2.29
CA PRO A 133 -7.65 -15.66 3.35
C PRO A 133 -7.10 -15.91 4.76
N PHE A 134 -6.22 -16.90 4.96
CA PHE A 134 -5.59 -17.16 6.26
C PHE A 134 -4.61 -16.06 6.70
N LEU A 135 -4.15 -15.20 5.77
CA LEU A 135 -3.27 -14.06 6.07
C LEU A 135 -4.06 -12.81 6.50
N ILE A 136 -5.40 -12.85 6.42
CA ILE A 136 -6.25 -11.68 6.67
C ILE A 136 -5.96 -11.05 8.04
N LYS A 137 -5.80 -11.90 9.06
CA LYS A 137 -5.59 -11.45 10.44
C LYS A 137 -4.25 -10.75 10.63
N GLU A 138 -3.20 -11.24 9.99
CA GLU A 138 -1.88 -10.60 10.06
C GLU A 138 -1.90 -9.23 9.39
N VAL A 139 -2.64 -9.11 8.28
CA VAL A 139 -2.83 -7.82 7.60
C VAL A 139 -3.67 -6.87 8.44
N GLU A 140 -4.75 -7.35 9.06
CA GLU A 140 -5.57 -6.58 10.00
C GLU A 140 -4.73 -6.01 11.14
N GLU A 141 -3.95 -6.87 11.81
CA GLU A 141 -3.07 -6.48 12.92
C GLU A 141 -2.05 -5.40 12.47
N GLN A 142 -1.46 -5.53 11.27
CA GLN A 142 -0.55 -4.52 10.72
C GLN A 142 -1.21 -3.17 10.45
N ILE A 143 -2.49 -3.17 10.05
CA ILE A 143 -3.26 -1.96 9.74
C ILE A 143 -3.70 -1.26 11.04
N GLU A 144 -4.22 -2.04 11.99
CA GLU A 144 -4.70 -1.56 13.29
C GLU A 144 -3.54 -0.97 14.13
N GLU A 145 -2.36 -1.60 14.13
CA GLU A 145 -1.20 -1.14 14.89
C GLU A 145 -0.78 0.32 14.59
N GLU A 146 -0.99 0.79 13.36
CA GLU A 146 -0.60 2.15 12.95
C GLU A 146 -1.75 3.15 12.99
N GLY A 147 -2.95 2.76 13.43
CA GLY A 147 -4.09 3.67 13.59
C GLY A 147 -4.77 4.06 12.27
N CYS A 148 -4.64 3.23 11.23
CA CYS A 148 -5.15 3.53 9.90
C CYS A 148 -6.68 3.58 9.86
N PHE A 149 -7.38 2.73 10.61
CA PHE A 149 -8.84 2.70 10.64
C PHE A 149 -9.40 3.95 11.33
N GLU A 150 -8.78 4.38 12.42
CA GLU A 150 -9.16 5.59 13.15
C GLU A 150 -9.06 6.84 12.27
N GLU A 151 -8.04 6.90 11.41
CA GLU A 151 -7.85 8.03 10.49
C GLU A 151 -8.90 8.03 9.37
N VAL A 152 -9.21 6.86 8.81
CA VAL A 152 -10.27 6.70 7.80
C VAL A 152 -11.64 7.07 8.37
N ASP A 153 -11.95 6.63 9.60
CA ASP A 153 -13.18 7.00 10.32
C ASP A 153 -13.31 8.53 10.44
N VAL A 154 -12.23 9.23 10.80
CA VAL A 154 -12.21 10.70 10.88
C VAL A 154 -12.55 11.33 9.53
N TRP A 155 -12.00 10.81 8.43
CA TRP A 155 -12.28 11.36 7.10
C TRP A 155 -13.72 11.16 6.67
N TYR A 156 -14.26 9.95 6.91
CA TYR A 156 -15.63 9.59 6.57
C TYR A 156 -16.65 10.55 7.17
N TYR A 157 -16.43 10.97 8.42
CA TYR A 157 -17.29 11.91 9.12
C TYR A 157 -16.98 13.39 8.84
N SER A 158 -15.87 13.70 8.18
CA SER A 158 -15.48 15.08 7.89
C SER A 158 -16.18 15.63 6.64
N GLU A 159 -16.59 16.90 6.66
CA GLU A 159 -17.15 17.58 5.47
C GLU A 159 -16.09 17.82 4.39
N GLN A 160 -14.80 17.84 4.76
CA GLN A 160 -13.67 18.12 3.87
C GLN A 160 -13.40 17.00 2.84
N PHE A 161 -13.78 15.76 3.16
CA PHE A 161 -13.55 14.60 2.30
C PHE A 161 -14.83 14.02 1.70
N ASN A 162 -16.00 14.60 2.02
CA ASN A 162 -17.34 14.18 1.62
C ASN A 162 -17.77 14.67 0.20
N GLU A 163 -16.82 14.96 -0.68
CA GLU A 163 -17.14 15.29 -2.07
C GLU A 163 -17.44 14.02 -2.88
N GLU A 164 -18.53 14.02 -3.66
CA GLU A 164 -18.99 12.84 -4.44
C GLU A 164 -17.91 12.25 -5.38
N ASN A 165 -16.90 13.04 -5.78
CA ASN A 165 -15.78 12.63 -6.65
C ASN A 165 -14.44 12.57 -5.93
N SER A 166 -14.46 12.56 -4.60
CA SER A 166 -13.26 12.51 -3.80
C SER A 166 -12.52 11.18 -4.01
N PRO A 167 -11.19 11.15 -4.15
CA PRO A 167 -10.40 9.90 -4.17
C PRO A 167 -10.69 8.99 -2.97
N TRP A 168 -11.17 9.59 -1.87
CA TRP A 168 -11.58 8.97 -0.61
C TRP A 168 -12.94 8.27 -0.65
N ASN A 169 -13.79 8.61 -1.62
CA ASN A 169 -15.11 8.01 -1.81
C ASN A 169 -15.04 6.61 -2.46
N TYR A 170 -13.84 6.05 -2.56
CA TYR A 170 -13.67 4.66 -2.96
C TYR A 170 -14.18 3.77 -1.84
N ASN A 171 -14.97 2.76 -2.21
CA ASN A 171 -15.56 1.74 -1.34
C ASN A 171 -14.56 0.92 -0.52
N ILE A 172 -13.31 1.35 -0.35
CA ILE A 172 -12.25 0.66 0.37
C ILE A 172 -12.61 0.51 1.84
N GLU A 173 -13.31 1.47 2.46
CA GLU A 173 -13.77 1.29 3.84
C GLU A 173 -14.80 0.14 3.87
N ASN A 174 -15.76 0.13 2.95
CA ASN A 174 -16.65 -1.01 2.76
C ASN A 174 -15.88 -2.28 2.36
N ASP A 175 -14.84 -2.24 1.54
CA ASP A 175 -14.13 -3.43 1.07
C ASP A 175 -13.24 -3.99 2.18
N LEU A 176 -12.47 -3.16 2.89
CA LEU A 176 -11.69 -3.52 4.06
C LEU A 176 -12.60 -3.97 5.20
N LEU A 177 -13.56 -3.14 5.62
CA LEU A 177 -14.49 -3.48 6.69
C LEU A 177 -15.37 -4.68 6.32
N ASN A 178 -15.86 -4.83 5.08
CA ASN A 178 -16.60 -6.05 4.71
C ASN A 178 -15.67 -7.26 4.69
N ILE A 179 -14.41 -7.14 4.23
CA ILE A 179 -13.45 -8.26 4.25
C ILE A 179 -13.15 -8.70 5.70
N PHE A 180 -12.96 -7.77 6.65
CA PHE A 180 -12.67 -8.08 8.05
C PHE A 180 -13.93 -8.44 8.87
N HIS A 181 -15.10 -7.82 8.61
CA HIS A 181 -16.36 -8.14 9.29
C HIS A 181 -17.05 -9.41 8.76
N ASP A 182 -16.90 -9.77 7.50
CA ASP A 182 -17.49 -11.02 6.96
C ASP A 182 -16.67 -12.26 7.40
N THR A 183 -15.43 -12.07 7.87
CA THR A 183 -14.56 -13.13 8.39
C THR A 183 -14.68 -13.34 9.91
N THR A 184 -15.22 -12.40 10.67
CA THR A 184 -15.57 -12.60 12.10
C THR A 184 -16.87 -13.39 12.31
N ASN A 185 -17.60 -13.69 11.23
CA ASN A 185 -18.86 -14.46 11.23
C ASN A 185 -18.71 -15.95 10.86
N LYS A 186 -17.51 -16.55 10.90
CA LYS A 186 -17.29 -17.99 10.65
C LYS A 186 -16.50 -18.69 11.75
#